data_AF-A0A542XD64-F1
#
_entry.id   AF-A0A542XD64-F1
#
_cell.length_a   1.000
_cell.length_b   1.000
_cell.length_c   1.000
_cell.angle_alpha   90.00
_cell.angle_beta   90.00
_cell.angle_gamma   90.00
#
_symmetry.space_group_name_H-M   'P 1'
#
loop_
_entity.id
_entity.type
_entity.pdbx_description
1 polymer ?
#
loop_
_entity_poly.entity_id
_entity_poly.type
_entity_poly.pdbx_seq_one_letter_code
_entity_poly.pdbx_strand_id
1 'polypeptide(L)'
;MNQGMTRSARVAVAGGLGLLGGGLLGLLAAVRGGGDDATVLWVVVFALVCGPAVAGLAWMLWLGRAEVAATDRAGRDDVERSWFERAASTAFCCTIGGALLFEGLGRALRVDWLAPVTIVHVLLLAGASFGLAYLQARRAEA
;
A
#
# COMPACT_ATOMS: atom_id res chain seq x y z
N MET A 1 20.37 -18.46 -11.82
CA MET A 1 21.61 -17.98 -11.17
C MET A 1 21.26 -16.92 -10.12
N ASN A 2 21.25 -17.25 -8.83
CA ASN A 2 21.44 -16.25 -7.77
C ASN A 2 21.80 -16.91 -6.42
N GLN A 3 22.85 -17.74 -6.40
CA GLN A 3 23.29 -18.46 -5.19
C GLN A 3 24.31 -17.69 -4.33
N GLY A 4 24.52 -16.38 -4.54
CA GLY A 4 25.60 -15.64 -3.85
C GLY A 4 25.17 -14.60 -2.81
N MET A 5 23.92 -14.13 -2.79
CA MET A 5 23.53 -13.01 -1.90
C MET A 5 23.08 -13.49 -0.53
N THR A 6 23.74 -12.99 0.51
CA THR A 6 23.33 -13.12 1.91
C THR A 6 21.95 -12.47 2.13
N ARG A 7 21.22 -12.92 3.17
CA ARG A 7 19.89 -12.39 3.50
C ARG A 7 19.90 -10.88 3.69
N SER A 8 20.92 -10.35 4.37
CA SER A 8 21.12 -8.91 4.57
C SER A 8 21.31 -8.14 3.26
N ALA A 9 22.08 -8.67 2.32
CA ALA A 9 22.28 -8.05 1.00
C ALA A 9 20.97 -7.96 0.22
N ARG A 10 20.14 -8.99 0.27
CA ARG A 10 18.81 -8.97 -0.36
C ARG A 10 17.90 -7.92 0.27
N VAL A 11 17.96 -7.73 1.59
CA VAL A 11 17.11 -6.77 2.31
C VAL A 11 17.55 -5.35 1.96
N ALA A 12 18.86 -5.11 1.90
CA ALA A 12 19.42 -3.85 1.45
C ALA A 12 19.00 -3.51 0.01
N VAL A 13 19.05 -4.48 -0.91
CA VAL A 13 18.60 -4.29 -2.30
C VAL A 13 17.09 -4.00 -2.37
N ALA A 14 16.28 -4.76 -1.63
CA ALA A 14 14.84 -4.52 -1.57
C ALA A 14 14.53 -3.13 -1.00
N GLY A 15 15.19 -2.73 0.09
CA GLY A 15 15.07 -1.40 0.68
C GLY A 15 15.48 -0.28 -0.29
N GLY A 16 16.58 -0.47 -1.01
CA GLY A 16 17.02 0.45 -2.06
C GLY A 16 15.99 0.59 -3.19
N LEU A 17 15.48 -0.53 -3.71
CA LEU A 17 14.40 -0.52 -4.72
C LEU A 17 13.13 0.15 -4.19
N GLY A 18 12.82 -0.04 -2.91
CA GLY A 18 11.73 0.62 -2.23
C GLY A 18 11.87 2.13 -2.24
N LEU A 19 12.99 2.64 -1.69
CA LEU A 19 13.26 4.07 -1.62
C LEU A 19 13.30 4.71 -3.01
N LEU A 20 13.89 4.03 -4.00
CA LEU A 20 13.90 4.49 -5.39
C LEU A 20 12.48 4.54 -5.98
N GLY A 21 11.69 3.48 -5.80
CA GLY A 21 10.31 3.42 -6.30
C GLY A 21 9.42 4.48 -5.67
N GLY A 22 9.48 4.64 -4.35
CA GLY A 22 8.73 5.69 -3.66
C GLY A 22 9.22 7.10 -4.04
N GLY A 23 10.53 7.31 -4.20
CA GLY A 23 11.08 8.58 -4.67
C GLY A 23 10.62 8.95 -6.08
N LEU A 24 10.56 7.98 -7.00
CA LEU A 24 10.01 8.18 -8.35
C LEU A 24 8.52 8.57 -8.33
N LEU A 25 7.73 7.93 -7.47
CA LEU A 25 6.31 8.30 -7.30
C LEU A 25 6.16 9.72 -6.76
N GLY A 26 6.99 10.12 -5.79
CA GLY A 26 6.99 11.49 -5.28
C GLY A 26 7.44 12.51 -6.31
N LEU A 27 8.41 12.17 -7.17
CA LEU A 27 8.82 13.03 -8.28
C LEU A 27 7.67 13.23 -9.29
N LEU A 28 6.95 12.15 -9.63
CA LEU A 28 5.78 12.23 -10.51
C LEU A 28 4.67 13.09 -9.90
N ALA A 29 4.44 12.98 -8.58
CA ALA A 29 3.48 13.80 -7.87
C ALA A 29 3.88 15.29 -7.89
N ALA A 30 5.16 15.59 -7.66
CA ALA A 30 5.69 16.94 -7.69
C ALA A 30 5.56 17.61 -9.06
N VAL A 31 5.92 16.90 -10.13
CA VAL A 31 5.83 17.41 -11.51
C VAL A 31 4.38 17.74 -11.89
N ARG A 32 3.39 17.01 -11.35
CA ARG A 32 1.97 17.31 -11.55
C ARG A 32 1.44 18.45 -10.67
N GLY A 33 2.08 18.72 -9.54
CA GLY A 33 1.69 19.76 -8.58
C GLY A 33 2.08 21.19 -8.97
N GLY A 34 3.02 21.36 -9.91
CA GLY A 34 3.33 22.65 -10.55
C GLY A 34 4.09 23.67 -9.69
N GLY A 35 4.62 23.29 -8.52
CA GLY A 35 5.39 24.18 -7.65
C GLY A 35 6.77 23.62 -7.31
N ASP A 36 7.83 24.33 -7.72
CA ASP A 36 9.23 23.91 -7.53
C ASP A 36 9.60 23.71 -6.05
N ASP A 37 9.06 24.54 -5.15
CA ASP A 37 9.39 24.56 -3.72
C ASP A 37 8.96 23.31 -2.93
N ALA A 38 8.00 22.51 -3.45
CA ALA A 38 7.47 21.35 -2.75
C ALA A 38 8.03 20.00 -3.27
N THR A 39 8.86 20.02 -4.30
CA THR A 39 9.31 18.79 -5.00
C THR A 39 10.05 17.83 -4.08
N VAL A 40 11.00 18.35 -3.29
CA VAL A 40 11.80 17.54 -2.36
C VAL A 40 10.91 16.93 -1.28
N LEU A 41 9.93 17.69 -0.77
CA LEU A 41 8.99 17.20 0.23
C LEU A 41 8.17 16.03 -0.30
N TRP A 42 7.63 16.14 -1.53
CA TRP A 42 6.86 15.06 -2.15
C TRP A 42 7.70 13.81 -2.39
N VAL A 43 8.92 13.95 -2.89
CA VAL A 43 9.87 12.83 -3.07
C VAL A 43 10.12 12.10 -1.75
N VAL A 44 10.40 12.84 -0.68
CA VAL A 44 10.70 12.26 0.64
C VAL A 44 9.47 11.59 1.24
N VAL A 45 8.31 12.24 1.21
CA VAL A 45 7.06 11.70 1.76
C VAL A 45 6.68 10.41 1.04
N PHE A 46 6.70 10.38 -0.29
CA PHE A 46 6.38 9.17 -1.04
C PHE A 46 7.45 8.08 -0.90
N ALA A 47 8.73 8.42 -0.79
CA ALA A 47 9.79 7.45 -0.48
C ALA A 47 9.55 6.77 0.87
N LEU A 48 9.16 7.53 1.90
CA LEU A 48 8.86 7.01 3.23
C LEU A 48 7.57 6.19 3.28
N VAL A 49 6.51 6.64 2.61
CA VAL A 49 5.19 6.00 2.66
C VAL A 49 5.12 4.79 1.73
N CYS A 50 5.55 4.92 0.48
CA CYS A 50 5.44 3.87 -0.53
C CYS A 50 6.68 2.98 -0.59
N GLY A 51 7.84 3.47 -0.16
CA GLY A 51 9.09 2.73 -0.27
C GLY A 51 9.09 1.39 0.46
N PRO A 52 8.63 1.28 1.72
CA PRO A 52 8.53 0.00 2.41
C PRO A 52 7.63 -1.02 1.68
N ALA A 53 6.52 -0.57 1.10
CA ALA A 53 5.61 -1.44 0.34
C ALA A 53 6.27 -1.95 -0.95
N VAL A 54 6.94 -1.07 -1.71
CA VAL A 54 7.69 -1.44 -2.92
C VAL A 54 8.87 -2.36 -2.59
N ALA A 55 9.58 -2.11 -1.48
CA ALA A 55 10.63 -2.99 -0.99
C ALA A 55 10.08 -4.38 -0.65
N GLY A 56 8.95 -4.46 0.05
CA GLY A 56 8.27 -5.71 0.36
C GLY A 56 7.89 -6.49 -0.90
N LEU A 57 7.32 -5.83 -1.91
CA LEU A 57 6.98 -6.44 -3.19
C LEU A 57 8.21 -6.95 -3.95
N ALA A 58 9.25 -6.12 -4.06
CA ALA A 58 10.50 -6.50 -4.72
C ALA A 58 11.15 -7.70 -4.01
N TRP A 59 11.09 -7.73 -2.68
CA TRP A 59 11.52 -8.87 -1.89
C TRP A 59 10.69 -10.11 -2.22
N MET A 60 9.36 -10.02 -2.13
CA MET A 60 8.45 -11.15 -2.33
C MET A 60 8.58 -11.76 -3.73
N LEU A 61 8.66 -10.94 -4.78
CA LEU A 61 8.64 -11.39 -6.17
C LEU A 61 10.00 -11.91 -6.65
N TRP A 62 11.10 -11.29 -6.23
CA TRP A 62 12.42 -11.57 -6.81
C TRP A 62 13.42 -12.19 -5.83
N LEU A 63 13.52 -11.71 -4.60
CA LEU A 63 14.67 -12.00 -3.71
C LEU A 63 14.38 -13.07 -2.66
N GLY A 64 13.13 -13.16 -2.21
CA GLY A 64 12.65 -14.01 -1.13
C GLY A 64 11.56 -14.99 -1.56
N ARG A 65 11.31 -15.17 -2.85
CA ARG A 65 10.17 -15.94 -3.38
C ARG A 65 10.03 -17.34 -2.76
N ALA A 66 11.15 -18.04 -2.55
CA ALA A 66 11.15 -19.37 -1.93
C ALA A 66 10.84 -19.34 -0.42
N GLU A 67 11.35 -18.32 0.29
CA GLU A 67 11.11 -18.10 1.71
C GLU A 67 9.64 -17.74 1.94
N VAL A 68 9.10 -16.85 1.11
CA VAL A 68 7.68 -16.46 1.11
C VAL A 68 6.79 -17.66 0.80
N ALA A 69 7.10 -18.46 -0.23
CA ALA A 69 6.32 -19.66 -0.54
C ALA A 69 6.38 -20.72 0.58
N ALA A 70 7.47 -20.79 1.33
CA ALA A 70 7.55 -21.67 2.50
C ALA A 70 6.68 -21.17 3.66
N THR A 71 6.73 -19.88 3.97
CA THR A 71 5.87 -19.27 5.00
C THR A 71 4.40 -19.31 4.62
N ASP A 72 4.09 -19.21 3.33
CA ASP A 72 2.73 -19.28 2.84
C ASP A 72 2.16 -20.69 3.04
N ARG A 73 2.92 -21.72 2.64
CA ARG A 73 2.51 -23.11 2.85
C ARG A 73 2.31 -23.47 4.33
N ALA A 74 3.11 -22.90 5.22
CA ALA A 74 3.02 -23.12 6.66
C ALA A 74 1.83 -22.41 7.31
N GLY A 75 1.38 -21.28 6.74
CA GLY A 75 0.27 -20.49 7.26
C GLY A 75 -1.09 -20.75 6.58
N ARG A 76 -1.19 -21.76 5.70
CA ARG A 76 -2.43 -22.02 4.94
C ARG A 76 -3.63 -22.40 5.79
N ASP A 77 -3.38 -23.04 6.94
CA ASP A 77 -4.44 -23.49 7.84
C ASP A 77 -4.74 -22.47 8.95
N ASP A 78 -4.10 -21.29 8.90
CA ASP A 78 -4.32 -20.21 9.85
C ASP A 78 -5.57 -19.40 9.46
N VAL A 79 -6.62 -19.60 10.22
CA VAL A 79 -7.92 -18.95 10.04
C VAL A 79 -7.79 -17.43 10.17
N GLU A 80 -6.96 -16.94 11.08
CA GLU A 80 -6.78 -15.50 11.31
C GLU A 80 -6.11 -14.83 10.11
N ARG A 81 -5.14 -15.52 9.49
CA ARG A 81 -4.51 -15.08 8.25
C ARG A 81 -5.52 -14.95 7.11
N SER A 82 -6.45 -15.88 6.99
CA SER A 82 -7.50 -15.84 5.96
C SER A 82 -8.45 -14.65 6.13
N TRP A 83 -8.82 -14.32 7.37
CA TRP A 83 -9.64 -13.14 7.68
C TRP A 83 -8.90 -11.85 7.36
N PHE A 84 -7.62 -11.78 7.74
CA PHE A 84 -6.78 -10.62 7.47
C PHE A 84 -6.64 -10.37 5.96
N GLU A 85 -6.40 -11.42 5.17
CA GLU A 85 -6.22 -11.30 3.71
C GLU A 85 -7.52 -10.88 3.00
N ARG A 86 -8.67 -11.41 3.44
CA ARG A 86 -10.00 -10.97 2.96
C ARG A 86 -10.29 -9.52 3.35
N ALA A 87 -9.97 -9.14 4.58
CA ALA A 87 -10.16 -7.77 5.05
C ALA A 87 -9.26 -6.77 4.31
N ALA A 88 -7.99 -7.14 4.08
CA ALA A 88 -7.02 -6.32 3.36
C ALA A 88 -7.43 -6.11 1.89
N SER A 89 -7.84 -7.17 1.19
CA SER A 89 -8.29 -7.06 -0.21
C SER A 89 -9.57 -6.23 -0.34
N THR A 90 -10.53 -6.41 0.58
CA THR A 90 -11.75 -5.59 0.63
C THR A 90 -11.42 -4.13 0.89
N ALA A 91 -10.56 -3.85 1.87
CA ALA A 91 -10.16 -2.49 2.20
C ALA A 91 -9.45 -1.81 1.04
N PHE A 92 -8.57 -2.51 0.34
CA PHE A 92 -7.89 -1.99 -0.85
C PHE A 92 -8.88 -1.61 -1.95
N CYS A 93 -9.81 -2.51 -2.29
CA CYS A 93 -10.84 -2.25 -3.29
C CYS A 93 -11.76 -1.09 -2.90
N CYS A 94 -12.21 -1.05 -1.64
CA CYS A 94 -13.04 0.03 -1.11
C CYS A 94 -12.30 1.37 -1.10
N THR A 95 -11.00 1.37 -0.84
CA THR A 95 -10.18 2.60 -0.81
C THR A 95 -10.06 3.20 -2.20
N ILE A 96 -9.75 2.38 -3.22
CA ILE A 96 -9.67 2.86 -4.62
C ILE A 96 -11.04 3.31 -5.11
N GLY A 97 -12.06 2.44 -4.97
CA GLY A 97 -13.41 2.74 -5.45
C GLY A 97 -14.01 3.95 -4.74
N GLY A 98 -13.87 4.03 -3.42
CA GLY A 98 -14.40 5.13 -2.63
C GLY A 98 -13.66 6.44 -2.87
N ALA A 99 -12.33 6.44 -3.02
CA ALA A 99 -11.60 7.66 -3.38
C ALA A 99 -12.07 8.24 -4.72
N LEU A 100 -12.26 7.39 -5.74
CA LEU A 100 -12.79 7.80 -7.04
C LEU A 100 -14.22 8.34 -6.94
N LEU A 101 -15.06 7.70 -6.13
CA LEU A 101 -16.45 8.11 -5.89
C LEU A 101 -16.52 9.45 -5.17
N PHE A 102 -15.78 9.62 -4.06
CA PHE A 102 -15.74 10.87 -3.30
C PHE A 102 -15.23 12.03 -4.14
N GLU A 103 -14.19 11.81 -4.94
CA GLU A 103 -13.65 12.85 -5.79
C GLU A 103 -14.59 13.21 -6.95
N GLY A 104 -15.22 12.21 -7.58
CA GLY A 104 -16.21 12.42 -8.64
C GLY A 104 -17.46 13.14 -8.14
N LEU A 105 -17.99 12.72 -6.99
CA LEU A 105 -19.18 13.29 -6.39
C LEU A 105 -18.92 14.69 -5.83
N GLY A 106 -17.74 14.90 -5.21
CA GLY A 106 -17.33 16.20 -4.69
C GLY A 106 -17.19 17.25 -5.78
N ARG A 107 -16.64 16.87 -6.94
CA ARG A 107 -16.59 17.74 -8.13
C ARG A 107 -17.98 18.00 -8.72
N ALA A 108 -18.82 16.97 -8.84
CA ALA A 108 -20.16 17.11 -9.41
C ALA A 108 -21.09 18.00 -8.56
N LEU A 109 -21.01 17.89 -7.23
CA LEU A 109 -21.85 18.62 -6.28
C LEU A 109 -21.21 19.94 -5.80
N ARG A 110 -19.98 20.26 -6.24
CA ARG A 110 -19.21 21.44 -5.82
C ARG A 110 -19.11 21.58 -4.30
N VAL A 111 -18.84 20.47 -3.61
CA VAL A 111 -18.71 20.46 -2.15
C VAL A 111 -17.24 20.47 -1.77
N ASP A 112 -16.77 21.61 -1.29
CA ASP A 112 -15.34 21.89 -1.02
C ASP A 112 -14.74 21.03 0.11
N TRP A 113 -15.55 20.39 0.95
CA TRP A 113 -15.06 19.45 1.98
C TRP A 113 -14.82 18.03 1.44
N LEU A 114 -15.48 17.69 0.32
CA LEU A 114 -15.46 16.35 -0.28
C LEU A 114 -14.39 16.25 -1.38
N ALA A 115 -14.01 17.39 -1.94
CA ALA A 115 -12.92 17.53 -2.89
C ALA A 115 -12.05 18.76 -2.52
N PRO A 116 -10.72 18.65 -2.49
CA PRO A 116 -9.92 17.49 -2.90
C PRO A 116 -9.89 16.36 -1.85
N VAL A 117 -9.91 15.10 -2.31
CA VAL A 117 -9.74 13.93 -1.44
C VAL A 117 -8.34 13.97 -0.84
N THR A 118 -8.26 14.15 0.47
CA THR A 118 -6.99 14.19 1.19
C THR A 118 -6.58 12.80 1.69
N ILE A 119 -5.31 12.66 2.06
CA ILE A 119 -4.78 11.41 2.65
C ILE A 119 -5.54 10.96 3.89
N VAL A 120 -6.14 11.90 4.62
CA VAL A 120 -6.98 11.61 5.80
C VAL A 120 -8.23 10.83 5.40
N HIS A 121 -8.90 11.21 4.31
CA HIS A 121 -10.07 10.50 3.79
C HIS A 121 -9.70 9.08 3.37
N VAL A 122 -8.55 8.91 2.71
CA VAL A 122 -8.03 7.61 2.28
C VAL A 122 -7.71 6.73 3.49
N LEU A 123 -7.04 7.26 4.51
CA LEU A 123 -6.70 6.53 5.74
C LEU A 123 -7.95 6.12 6.53
N LEU A 124 -8.91 7.03 6.69
CA LEU A 124 -10.16 6.74 7.38
C LEU A 124 -10.97 5.68 6.63
N LEU A 125 -11.09 5.81 5.32
CA LEU A 125 -11.81 4.86 4.48
C LEU A 125 -11.14 3.48 4.49
N ALA A 126 -9.81 3.43 4.35
CA ALA A 126 -9.03 2.19 4.42
C ALA A 126 -9.17 1.52 5.79
N GLY A 127 -8.99 2.29 6.88
CA GLY A 127 -9.10 1.77 8.24
C GLY A 127 -10.50 1.27 8.57
N ALA A 128 -11.54 2.04 8.22
CA ALA A 128 -12.93 1.68 8.45
C ALA A 128 -13.34 0.44 7.64
N SER A 129 -13.00 0.40 6.34
CA SER A 129 -13.31 -0.75 5.48
C SER A 129 -12.57 -2.01 5.93
N PHE A 130 -11.30 -1.89 6.32
CA PHE A 130 -10.53 -2.99 6.88
C PHE A 130 -11.14 -3.52 8.17
N GLY A 131 -11.42 -2.63 9.14
CA GLY A 131 -11.99 -3.02 10.43
C GLY A 131 -13.35 -3.70 10.28
N LEU A 132 -14.23 -3.16 9.42
CA LEU A 132 -15.53 -3.75 9.13
C LEU A 132 -15.40 -5.12 8.46
N ALA A 133 -14.58 -5.25 7.43
CA ALA A 133 -14.38 -6.51 6.72
C ALA A 133 -13.75 -7.57 7.63
N TYR A 134 -12.81 -7.19 8.50
CA TYR A 134 -12.19 -8.07 9.48
C TYR A 134 -13.21 -8.57 10.51
N LEU A 135 -14.03 -7.67 11.08
CA LEU A 135 -15.07 -8.04 12.03
C LEU A 135 -16.15 -8.93 11.39
N GLN A 136 -16.50 -8.68 10.12
CA GLN A 136 -17.45 -9.52 9.38
C GLN A 136 -16.88 -10.92 9.13
N ALA A 137 -15.64 -11.03 8.65
CA ALA A 137 -14.98 -12.31 8.42
C ALA A 137 -14.87 -13.12 9.72
N ARG A 138 -14.45 -12.47 10.81
CA ARG A 138 -14.37 -13.10 12.13
C ARG A 138 -15.73 -13.59 12.63
N ARG A 139 -16.83 -12.86 12.39
CA ARG A 139 -18.17 -13.26 12.83
C ARG A 139 -18.80 -14.35 11.96
N ALA A 140 -18.41 -14.46 10.70
CA ALA A 140 -18.95 -15.47 9.79
C ALA A 140 -18.37 -16.87 10.03
N GLU A 141 -17.18 -16.93 10.64
CA GLU A 141 -16.42 -18.18 10.86
C GLU A 141 -16.19 -18.51 12.34
N ALA A 142 -16.76 -17.73 13.26
CA ALA A 142 -16.84 -18.02 14.70
C ALA A 142 -18.15 -18.73 15.05
#